data_AF-A0A975RFW4-F1
#
_entry.id   AF-A0A975RFW4-F1
#
_cell.length_a   1.000
_cell.length_b   1.000
_cell.length_c   1.000
_cell.angle_alpha   90.00
_cell.angle_beta   90.00
_cell.angle_gamma   90.00
#
_symmetry.space_group_name_H-M   'P 1'
#
loop_
_entity.id
_entity.type
_entity.pdbx_description
1 polymer ?
#
loop_
_entity_poly.entity_id
_entity_poly.type
_entity_poly.pdbx_seq_one_letter_code
_entity_poly.pdbx_strand_id
1 'polypeptide(L)'
;MSDKVEIGGDNFGAFTVGGKVEGAMSGATVTSGTGNTVTTATDLVALLDRLRAEVAAARPAKQEVIEDSLADLASDAENLRDGKEVSAEVARSRWAKAKGLLAGVAQVTEIVAKIGEHVQKLFAS
;
A
#
# COMPACT_ATOMS: atom_id res chain seq x y z
N MET A 1 4.65 12.72 48.39
CA MET A 1 3.65 11.71 48.03
C MET A 1 4.18 11.03 46.78
N SER A 2 4.62 9.78 46.95
CA SER A 2 5.29 9.00 45.91
C SER A 2 4.31 8.06 45.23
N ASP A 3 4.49 7.94 43.91
CA ASP A 3 4.26 6.80 43.00
C ASP A 3 2.89 6.11 42.95
N LYS A 4 2.43 5.81 41.72
CA LYS A 4 2.57 4.47 41.11
C LYS A 4 1.87 4.41 39.75
N VAL A 5 2.64 4.25 38.67
CA VAL A 5 2.13 3.78 37.37
C VAL A 5 2.20 2.25 37.38
N GLU A 6 1.05 1.60 37.36
CA GLU A 6 0.90 0.16 37.11
C GLU A 6 -0.18 -0.05 36.07
N ILE A 7 0.23 -0.34 34.84
CA ILE A 7 -0.55 -1.22 33.96
C ILE A 7 0.43 -2.24 33.40
N GLY A 8 0.60 -3.32 34.15
CA GLY A 8 1.03 -4.60 33.62
C GLY A 8 -0.19 -5.50 33.47
N GLY A 9 -0.21 -6.34 32.44
CA GLY A 9 -1.12 -7.48 32.38
C GLY A 9 -1.58 -7.84 30.97
N ASP A 10 -0.77 -8.65 30.27
CA ASP A 10 -1.27 -9.69 29.36
C ASP A 10 -2.44 -10.46 29.99
N ASN A 11 -3.54 -10.71 29.25
CA ASN A 11 -4.06 -12.08 29.09
C ASN A 11 -5.13 -12.26 27.98
N PHE A 12 -4.73 -12.99 26.95
CA PHE A 12 -5.41 -14.02 26.14
C PHE A 12 -6.94 -14.24 26.17
N GLY A 13 -7.47 -14.42 24.95
CA GLY A 13 -8.55 -15.38 24.57
C GLY A 13 -10.00 -14.86 24.63
N ALA A 14 -10.94 -15.17 23.74
CA ALA A 14 -10.97 -16.06 22.57
C ALA A 14 -12.21 -15.78 21.69
N PHE A 15 -12.04 -15.93 20.37
CA PHE A 15 -12.84 -16.71 19.41
C PHE A 15 -14.40 -16.73 19.49
N THR A 16 -15.01 -16.04 18.51
CA THR A 16 -16.05 -16.45 17.53
C THR A 16 -17.33 -17.19 17.97
N VAL A 17 -18.52 -16.68 17.58
CA VAL A 17 -19.45 -17.26 16.56
C VAL A 17 -20.87 -16.65 16.63
N GLY A 18 -21.33 -16.12 15.48
CA GLY A 18 -22.74 -16.02 15.09
C GLY A 18 -23.13 -14.65 14.51
N GLY A 19 -23.22 -14.42 13.19
CA GLY A 19 -23.16 -15.32 12.06
C GLY A 19 -23.03 -14.57 10.73
N LYS A 20 -22.51 -15.29 9.73
CA LYS A 20 -22.24 -14.90 8.34
C LYS A 20 -21.20 -13.79 8.11
N VAL A 21 -19.97 -14.25 7.96
CA VAL A 21 -18.87 -13.57 7.29
C VAL A 21 -19.09 -13.70 5.79
N GLU A 22 -19.49 -12.60 5.14
CA GLU A 22 -19.25 -12.40 3.71
C GLU A 22 -18.65 -11.00 3.55
N GLY A 23 -17.33 -10.97 3.81
CA GLY A 23 -16.36 -9.99 3.32
C GLY A 23 -16.67 -8.50 3.52
N ALA A 24 -16.63 -7.99 4.75
CA ALA A 24 -16.51 -6.56 4.98
C ALA A 24 -15.74 -6.22 6.26
N MET A 25 -14.73 -5.36 6.08
CA MET A 25 -14.16 -4.40 7.03
C MET A 25 -14.69 -4.44 8.47
N SER A 26 -13.79 -4.68 9.44
CA SER A 26 -13.82 -3.99 10.75
C SER A 26 -12.56 -4.31 11.56
N GLY A 27 -11.54 -3.47 11.35
CA GLY A 27 -10.46 -3.21 12.30
C GLY A 27 -10.28 -1.70 12.43
N ALA A 28 -11.39 -0.97 12.54
CA ALA A 28 -11.38 0.48 12.69
C ALA A 28 -10.88 0.86 14.08
N THR A 29 -9.55 0.92 14.23
CA THR A 29 -8.95 1.87 15.17
C THR A 29 -8.77 3.16 14.38
N VAL A 30 -9.77 4.05 14.44
CA VAL A 30 -9.70 5.40 13.88
C VAL A 30 -8.68 6.18 14.70
N THR A 31 -7.40 6.05 14.33
CA THR A 31 -6.34 6.96 14.76
C THR A 31 -6.14 7.91 13.59
N SER A 32 -6.86 9.04 13.63
CA SER A 32 -6.84 10.09 12.62
C SER A 32 -5.40 10.51 12.34
N GLY A 33 -4.89 10.15 11.16
CA GLY A 33 -3.51 10.39 10.72
C GLY A 33 -2.84 9.11 10.23
N THR A 34 -2.47 8.21 11.15
CA THR A 34 -1.60 7.05 10.84
C THR A 34 -2.37 5.84 10.31
N GLY A 35 -3.61 5.59 10.77
CA GLY A 35 -4.39 4.42 10.36
C GLY A 35 -4.80 4.45 8.88
N ASN A 36 -5.05 5.66 8.35
CA ASN A 36 -5.39 5.85 6.94
C ASN A 36 -4.16 5.65 6.02
N THR A 37 -2.97 6.12 6.45
CA THR A 37 -1.71 5.93 5.73
C THR A 37 -1.31 4.46 5.66
N VAL A 38 -1.37 3.73 6.78
CA VAL A 38 -1.05 2.30 6.84
C VAL A 38 -1.97 1.48 5.93
N THR A 39 -3.28 1.76 5.96
CA THR A 39 -4.27 1.08 5.10
C THR A 39 -4.01 1.41 3.62
N THR A 40 -3.88 2.69 3.28
CA THR A 40 -3.64 3.14 1.90
C THR A 40 -2.32 2.60 1.34
N ALA A 41 -1.26 2.52 2.16
CA ALA A 41 0.01 1.93 1.78
C ALA A 41 -0.09 0.42 1.56
N THR A 42 -0.86 -0.29 2.40
CA THR A 42 -1.11 -1.73 2.23
C THR A 42 -1.87 -2.02 0.94
N ASP A 43 -2.93 -1.26 0.65
CA ASP A 43 -3.67 -1.34 -0.61
C ASP A 43 -2.78 -1.03 -1.81
N LEU A 44 -1.91 -0.02 -1.70
CA LEU A 44 -0.96 0.32 -2.76
C LEU A 44 0.00 -0.85 -3.06
N VAL A 45 0.58 -1.48 -2.04
CA VAL A 45 1.47 -2.65 -2.21
C VAL A 45 0.74 -3.79 -2.94
N ALA A 46 -0.50 -4.11 -2.55
CA ALA A 46 -1.28 -5.16 -3.19
C ALA A 46 -1.59 -4.84 -4.66
N LEU A 47 -1.92 -3.58 -4.98
CA LEU A 47 -2.14 -3.14 -6.35
C LEU A 47 -0.86 -3.20 -7.20
N LEU A 48 0.29 -2.84 -6.63
CA LEU A 48 1.59 -2.91 -7.30
C LEU A 48 1.99 -4.35 -7.60
N ASP A 49 1.80 -5.28 -6.68
CA ASP A 49 2.07 -6.71 -6.89
C ASP A 49 1.20 -7.27 -8.04
N ARG A 50 -0.10 -6.94 -8.03
CA ARG A 50 -1.00 -7.31 -9.12
C ARG A 50 -0.56 -6.72 -10.46
N LEU A 51 -0.17 -5.43 -10.49
CA LEU A 51 0.32 -4.80 -11.72
C LEU A 51 1.59 -5.49 -12.23
N ARG A 52 2.51 -5.89 -11.35
CA ARG A 52 3.70 -6.64 -11.74
C ARG A 52 3.36 -7.98 -12.37
N ALA A 53 2.40 -8.71 -11.81
CA ALA A 53 1.91 -9.96 -12.41
C ALA A 53 1.34 -9.73 -13.82
N GLU A 54 0.56 -8.65 -14.01
CA GLU A 54 0.01 -8.30 -15.33
C GLU A 54 1.10 -7.85 -16.31
N VAL A 55 2.11 -7.12 -15.86
CA VAL A 55 3.28 -6.74 -16.66
C VAL A 55 4.09 -7.96 -17.09
N ALA A 56 4.32 -8.91 -16.18
CA ALA A 56 5.02 -10.15 -16.47
C ALA A 56 4.26 -11.02 -17.49
N ALA A 57 2.92 -10.99 -17.45
CA ALA A 57 2.07 -11.68 -18.43
C ALA A 57 2.10 -10.99 -19.80
N ALA A 58 2.04 -9.65 -19.82
CA ALA A 58 2.01 -8.86 -21.05
C ALA A 58 3.37 -8.76 -21.77
N ARG A 59 4.48 -8.96 -21.05
CA ARG A 59 5.87 -8.91 -21.56
C ARG A 59 6.18 -7.68 -22.42
N PRO A 60 5.98 -6.45 -21.91
CA PRO A 60 6.31 -5.24 -22.66
C PRO A 60 7.82 -5.14 -22.92
N ALA A 61 8.21 -4.39 -23.96
CA ALA A 61 9.62 -4.24 -24.37
C ALA A 61 10.57 -3.74 -23.27
N LYS A 62 10.05 -3.04 -22.25
CA LYS A 62 10.82 -2.52 -21.10
C LYS A 62 10.36 -3.16 -19.78
N GLN A 63 9.97 -4.43 -19.81
CA GLN A 63 9.47 -5.16 -18.64
C GLN A 63 10.36 -4.99 -17.40
N GLU A 64 11.66 -5.25 -17.51
CA GLU A 64 12.60 -5.13 -16.38
C GLU A 64 12.58 -3.74 -15.74
N VAL A 65 12.59 -2.68 -16.55
CA VAL A 65 12.56 -1.29 -16.07
C VAL A 65 11.23 -0.95 -15.39
N ILE A 66 10.13 -1.51 -15.89
CA ILE A 66 8.80 -1.34 -15.28
C ILE A 66 8.78 -2.05 -13.93
N GLU A 67 9.16 -3.33 -13.89
CA GLU A 67 9.15 -4.13 -12.67
C GLU A 67 10.06 -3.57 -11.58
N ASP A 68 11.26 -3.09 -11.95
CA ASP A 68 12.18 -2.38 -11.05
C ASP A 68 11.53 -1.13 -10.45
N SER A 69 10.92 -0.28 -11.29
CA SER A 69 10.24 0.94 -10.83
C SER A 69 9.03 0.64 -9.93
N LEU A 70 8.31 -0.46 -10.19
CA LEU A 70 7.19 -0.93 -9.36
C LEU A 70 7.67 -1.55 -8.04
N ALA A 71 8.79 -2.27 -8.05
CA ALA A 71 9.42 -2.84 -6.85
C ALA A 71 9.91 -1.75 -5.89
N ASP A 72 10.55 -0.73 -6.46
CA ASP A 72 11.00 0.45 -5.74
C ASP A 72 9.84 1.20 -5.08
N LEU A 73 8.75 1.41 -5.83
CA LEU A 73 7.55 2.07 -5.31
C LEU A 73 6.83 1.23 -4.25
N ALA A 74 6.85 -0.11 -4.39
CA ALA A 74 6.32 -1.00 -3.36
C ALA A 74 7.14 -0.89 -2.07
N SER A 75 8.46 -0.85 -2.19
CA SER A 75 9.37 -0.65 -1.05
C SER A 75 9.13 0.70 -0.36
N ASP A 76 8.88 1.77 -1.13
CA ASP A 76 8.48 3.08 -0.60
C ASP A 76 7.16 3.00 0.18
N ALA A 77 6.15 2.31 -0.37
CA ALA A 77 4.86 2.13 0.31
C ALA A 77 5.00 1.30 1.59
N GLU A 78 5.82 0.24 1.58
CA GLU A 78 6.14 -0.54 2.78
C GLU A 78 6.87 0.30 3.84
N ASN A 79 7.87 1.08 3.43
CA ASN A 79 8.55 1.98 4.35
C ASN A 79 7.58 2.97 5.00
N LEU A 80 6.63 3.53 4.25
CA LEU A 80 5.55 4.36 4.78
C LEU A 80 4.63 3.63 5.75
N ARG A 81 4.26 2.38 5.43
CA ARG A 81 3.47 1.49 6.31
C ARG A 81 4.19 1.26 7.63
N ASP A 82 5.50 1.08 7.58
CA ASP A 82 6.39 0.89 8.73
C ASP A 82 6.75 2.22 9.43
N GLY A 83 6.15 3.35 9.03
CA GLY A 83 6.34 4.66 9.65
C GLY A 83 7.70 5.31 9.38
N LYS A 84 8.42 4.82 8.37
CA LYS A 84 9.71 5.40 7.93
C LYS A 84 9.48 6.58 7.00
N GLU A 85 10.47 7.47 6.96
CA GLU A 85 10.47 8.60 6.04
C GLU A 85 10.68 8.14 4.60
N VAL A 86 9.87 8.67 3.69
CA VAL A 86 9.93 8.38 2.26
C VAL A 86 9.81 9.70 1.51
N SER A 87 10.67 9.91 0.51
CA SER A 87 10.58 11.09 -0.34
C SER A 87 9.39 10.99 -1.29
N ALA A 88 8.38 11.82 -1.04
CA ALA A 88 7.17 11.88 -1.84
C ALA A 88 7.43 12.23 -3.31
N GLU A 89 8.44 13.07 -3.58
CA GLU A 89 8.87 13.41 -4.94
C GLU A 89 9.44 12.19 -5.67
N VAL A 90 10.28 11.41 -5.00
CA VAL A 90 10.90 10.21 -5.57
C VAL A 90 9.84 9.15 -5.87
N ALA A 91 8.93 8.88 -4.93
CA ALA A 91 7.83 7.93 -5.14
C ALA A 91 6.92 8.35 -6.31
N ARG A 92 6.56 9.64 -6.40
CA ARG A 92 5.79 10.18 -7.54
C ARG A 92 6.54 10.05 -8.86
N SER A 93 7.85 10.31 -8.88
CA SER A 93 8.69 10.19 -10.07
C SER A 93 8.79 8.74 -10.55
N ARG A 94 9.00 7.79 -9.63
CA ARG A 94 8.99 6.33 -9.90
C ARG A 94 7.66 5.90 -10.50
N TRP A 95 6.55 6.35 -9.92
CA TRP A 95 5.22 6.07 -10.46
C TRP A 95 5.01 6.67 -11.86
N ALA A 96 5.40 7.93 -12.08
CA ALA A 96 5.27 8.58 -13.39
C ALA A 96 6.09 7.86 -14.46
N LYS A 97 7.30 7.41 -14.13
CA LYS A 97 8.16 6.61 -15.01
C LYS A 97 7.50 5.27 -15.37
N ALA A 98 7.04 4.51 -14.37
CA ALA A 98 6.34 3.24 -14.61
C ALA A 98 5.10 3.45 -15.49
N LYS A 99 4.26 4.45 -15.17
CA LYS A 99 3.07 4.80 -15.94
C LYS A 99 3.39 5.16 -17.39
N GLY A 100 4.44 5.95 -17.64
CA GLY A 100 4.86 6.31 -18.99
C GLY A 100 5.29 5.10 -19.83
N LEU A 101 5.93 4.12 -19.20
CA LEU A 101 6.31 2.86 -19.85
C LEU A 101 5.11 1.91 -20.07
N LEU A 102 4.10 1.99 -19.20
CA LEU A 102 2.86 1.21 -19.29
C LEU A 102 1.85 1.79 -20.28
N ALA A 103 2.02 3.02 -20.78
CA ALA A 103 1.09 3.67 -21.70
C ALA A 103 0.85 2.88 -23.01
N GLY A 104 1.77 1.96 -23.37
CA GLY A 104 1.60 1.03 -24.50
C GLY A 104 0.88 -0.28 -24.18
N VAL A 105 0.51 -0.54 -22.92
CA VAL A 105 -0.11 -1.79 -22.46
C VAL A 105 -1.59 -1.54 -22.14
N ALA A 106 -2.46 -1.76 -23.13
CA ALA A 106 -3.88 -1.43 -23.03
C ALA A 106 -4.66 -2.17 -21.92
N GLN A 107 -4.13 -3.30 -21.43
CA GLN A 107 -4.82 -4.19 -20.49
C GLN A 107 -4.75 -3.75 -19.03
N VAL A 108 -3.81 -2.87 -18.65
CA VAL A 108 -3.54 -2.54 -17.23
C VAL A 108 -4.18 -1.23 -16.75
N THR A 109 -5.07 -0.63 -17.55
CA THR A 109 -5.52 0.76 -17.38
C THR A 109 -6.29 1.02 -16.08
N GLU A 110 -7.12 0.08 -15.62
CA GLU A 110 -7.88 0.23 -14.36
C GLU A 110 -6.96 0.22 -13.14
N ILE A 111 -6.03 -0.73 -13.07
CA ILE A 111 -5.09 -0.85 -11.96
C ILE A 111 -4.14 0.35 -11.92
N VAL A 112 -3.69 0.80 -13.10
CA VAL A 112 -2.88 2.02 -13.20
C VAL A 112 -3.65 3.23 -12.65
N ALA A 113 -4.95 3.37 -12.92
CA ALA A 113 -5.75 4.45 -12.35
C ALA A 113 -5.81 4.37 -10.81
N LYS A 114 -6.15 3.19 -10.28
CA LYS A 114 -6.24 2.95 -8.82
C LYS A 114 -4.92 3.21 -8.11
N ILE A 115 -3.79 2.76 -8.66
CA ILE A 115 -2.46 3.03 -8.10
C ILE A 115 -2.20 4.53 -8.09
N GLY A 116 -2.51 5.24 -9.18
CA GLY A 116 -2.34 6.69 -9.25
C GLY A 116 -3.12 7.47 -8.20
N GLU A 117 -4.31 7.00 -7.81
CA GLU A 117 -5.06 7.57 -6.69
C GLU A 117 -4.39 7.32 -5.35
N HIS A 118 -3.89 6.11 -5.10
CA HIS A 118 -3.23 5.76 -3.84
C HIS A 118 -1.89 6.49 -3.69
N VAL A 119 -1.11 6.60 -4.76
CA VAL A 119 0.12 7.39 -4.81
C VAL A 119 -0.19 8.86 -4.48
N GLN A 120 -1.24 9.45 -5.05
CA GLN A 120 -1.63 10.81 -4.70
C GLN A 120 -2.06 10.92 -3.23
N LYS A 121 -2.87 9.99 -2.72
CA LYS A 121 -3.31 10.02 -1.32
C LYS A 121 -2.14 9.93 -0.33
N LEU A 122 -1.12 9.15 -0.64
CA LEU A 122 0.04 8.95 0.24
C LEU A 122 1.11 10.04 0.10
N PHE A 123 1.28 10.58 -1.11
CA PHE A 123 2.43 11.40 -1.44
C PHE A 123 2.08 12.81 -1.91
N ALA A 124 0.82 13.28 -1.88
CA ALA A 124 0.45 14.63 -2.35
C ALA A 124 0.90 15.80 -1.45
N SER A 125 1.64 15.55 -0.38
CA SER A 125 2.22 16.61 0.48
C SER A 125 3.26 17.48 -0.24
#